data_AF-A0A3M6TX54-F1
#
_entry.id   AF-A0A3M6TX54-F1
#
_cell.length_a   1.000
_cell.length_b   1.000
_cell.length_c   1.000
_cell.angle_alpha   90.00
_cell.angle_beta   90.00
_cell.angle_gamma   90.00
#
_symmetry.space_group_name_H-M   'P 1'
#
loop_
_entity.id
_entity.type
_entity.pdbx_description
1 polymer ?
#
loop_
_entity_poly.entity_id
_entity_poly.type
_entity_poly.pdbx_seq_one_letter_code
_entity_poly.pdbx_strand_id
1 'polypeptide(L)'
;MFSLKDRASWTGAQARSQFRQNVFPEAHTNGMSNGFTQTSVHIIPSSQAEHFAEFCRMNHAPCPLLYRSNTGEVSAPPLAANVDIRTDQSAYGIYENGVCSKTVTDLLDIPFDEFVTFYVGCSSSFELALQDADLPVRHVQIGRSVPSYKTKVPCVTSGPFSGKVIMSMRPMPRNLVERAAQVTAFLDKVHGAPTHIGEASWIGVEDLHNPEFDDKPNIREGDVCMYWGCGTTATMAIINAKLPLAISLSPTANCCNFISDLNNDAFNKMNVPRWMEFLQTKALFITENPVFGSLVSDKALELIQQLKKLLRRDPIKSLLSCVVDDTVDSLAKAALRLSHASSVAIVMSNDISTKEGLGVLPIMKSLLATDSKEVVLLVPEDKLAEWKNAISIGIDCKLLKKTVGVGKIETRDGSSKDDVLKLSRHVLSTMEGFKLDDVRPRRFTALVACDGKGGFWVESAVELLMEANVEAHVNNSSDGSWPGEIIATALYILNCCPIHSRYQRRGLGLHKPLQQSVFLVTYEELANLTSKFEFPFDTQVVKDLVEKTNASASSVLECLSVKD
;
A
#
# COMPACT_ATOMS: atom_id res chain seq x y z
N MET A 1 9.40 -46.97 6.78
CA MET A 1 8.50 -46.14 7.63
C MET A 1 9.05 -44.72 7.57
N PHE A 2 8.25 -43.75 7.13
CA PHE A 2 8.71 -42.35 7.03
C PHE A 2 8.89 -41.75 8.44
N SER A 3 9.90 -40.89 8.61
CA SER A 3 10.22 -40.24 9.88
C SER A 3 9.98 -38.73 9.78
N LEU A 4 9.33 -38.13 10.77
CA LEU A 4 9.12 -36.66 10.82
C LEU A 4 10.43 -35.86 10.83
N LYS A 5 11.58 -36.48 11.13
CA LYS A 5 12.90 -35.84 11.05
C LYS A 5 13.30 -35.55 9.59
N ASP A 6 12.87 -36.38 8.66
CA ASP A 6 13.21 -36.29 7.24
C ASP A 6 12.11 -35.61 6.43
N ARG A 7 11.12 -35.00 7.11
CA ARG A 7 9.92 -34.43 6.48
C ARG A 7 10.22 -33.35 5.44
N ALA A 8 11.34 -32.65 5.59
CA ALA A 8 11.78 -31.62 4.65
C ALA A 8 12.07 -32.19 3.26
N SER A 9 12.53 -33.45 3.16
CA SER A 9 12.87 -34.09 1.89
C SER A 9 11.72 -34.88 1.25
N TRP A 10 10.54 -34.91 1.87
CA TRP A 10 9.39 -35.61 1.31
C TRP A 10 8.86 -34.88 0.08
N THR A 11 8.41 -35.62 -0.93
CA THR A 11 7.59 -35.03 -1.99
C THR A 11 6.21 -34.66 -1.46
N GLY A 12 5.47 -33.79 -2.16
CA GLY A 12 4.08 -33.48 -1.82
C GLY A 12 3.21 -34.74 -1.71
N ALA A 13 3.33 -35.64 -2.67
CA ALA A 13 2.61 -36.92 -2.67
C ALA A 13 2.95 -37.80 -1.44
N GLN A 14 4.22 -37.85 -1.02
CA GLN A 14 4.61 -38.61 0.17
C GLN A 14 3.98 -38.04 1.44
N ALA A 15 3.98 -36.71 1.59
CA ALA A 15 3.36 -36.04 2.72
C ALA A 15 1.84 -36.28 2.76
N ARG A 16 1.13 -36.05 1.64
CA ARG A 16 -0.31 -36.32 1.51
C ARG A 16 -0.64 -37.78 1.85
N SER A 17 0.18 -38.73 1.42
CA SER A 17 0.00 -40.15 1.79
C SER A 17 0.12 -40.41 3.30
N GLN A 18 0.96 -39.66 4.03
CA GLN A 18 1.03 -39.79 5.49
C GLN A 18 -0.21 -39.21 6.18
N PHE A 19 -0.75 -38.10 5.66
CA PHE A 19 -1.98 -37.48 6.17
C PHE A 19 -3.19 -38.38 5.94
N ARG A 20 -3.31 -38.95 4.73
CA ARG A 20 -4.39 -39.88 4.37
C ARG A 20 -4.43 -41.13 5.23
N GLN A 21 -3.28 -41.62 5.66
CA GLN A 21 -3.16 -42.78 6.56
C GLN A 21 -3.26 -42.38 8.04
N ASN A 22 -3.44 -41.09 8.33
CA ASN A 22 -3.49 -40.50 9.65
C ASN A 22 -2.29 -40.89 10.54
N VAL A 23 -1.10 -41.01 9.95
CA VAL A 23 0.13 -41.42 10.66
C VAL A 23 0.63 -40.32 11.58
N PHE A 24 0.45 -39.06 11.16
CA PHE A 24 0.85 -37.87 11.90
C PHE A 24 -0.34 -36.90 12.00
N PRO A 25 -1.31 -37.17 12.90
CA PRO A 25 -2.50 -36.33 13.06
C PRO A 25 -2.10 -34.91 13.47
N GLU A 26 -2.75 -33.91 12.87
CA GLU A 26 -2.55 -32.48 13.18
C GLU A 26 -1.09 -31.99 13.03
N ALA A 27 -0.28 -32.72 12.25
CA ALA A 27 1.11 -32.35 12.03
C ALA A 27 1.22 -31.03 11.27
N HIS A 28 2.01 -30.09 11.82
CA HIS A 28 2.33 -28.84 11.16
C HIS A 28 3.14 -29.09 9.88
N THR A 29 2.81 -28.38 8.81
CA THR A 29 3.46 -28.53 7.51
C THR A 29 4.65 -27.58 7.32
N ASN A 30 4.96 -26.75 8.32
CA ASN A 30 6.13 -25.86 8.30
C ASN A 30 7.43 -26.68 8.20
N GLY A 31 8.22 -26.40 7.15
CA GLY A 31 9.45 -27.13 6.84
C GLY A 31 9.24 -28.59 6.39
N MET A 32 8.01 -28.96 6.01
CA MET A 32 7.71 -30.23 5.33
C MET A 32 7.70 -30.02 3.82
N SER A 33 8.24 -30.99 3.08
CA SER A 33 8.30 -30.95 1.62
C SER A 33 8.88 -29.66 1.06
N ASN A 34 10.12 -29.34 1.46
CA ASN A 34 10.81 -28.13 1.03
C ASN A 34 10.87 -28.06 -0.50
N GLY A 35 10.57 -26.88 -1.05
CA GLY A 35 10.53 -26.65 -2.49
C GLY A 35 9.18 -26.94 -3.16
N PHE A 36 8.17 -27.43 -2.42
CA PHE A 36 6.81 -27.60 -2.93
C PHE A 36 5.87 -26.49 -2.44
N THR A 37 4.94 -26.07 -3.30
CA THR A 37 3.93 -25.05 -2.96
C THR A 37 2.93 -25.62 -1.97
N GLN A 38 2.69 -24.89 -0.88
CA GLN A 38 1.66 -25.18 0.10
C GLN A 38 0.50 -24.19 -0.03
N THR A 39 -0.72 -24.65 0.25
CA THR A 39 -1.93 -23.82 0.19
C THR A 39 -2.79 -24.02 1.43
N SER A 40 -3.36 -22.94 1.94
CA SER A 40 -4.52 -23.06 2.83
C SER A 40 -5.73 -23.51 2.02
N VAL A 41 -6.56 -24.33 2.64
CA VAL A 41 -7.76 -24.89 1.99
C VAL A 41 -9.00 -24.38 2.69
N HIS A 42 -9.95 -23.90 1.87
CA HIS A 42 -11.23 -23.41 2.32
C HIS A 42 -12.33 -24.09 1.51
N ILE A 43 -13.27 -24.77 2.17
CA ILE A 43 -14.33 -25.53 1.52
C ILE A 43 -15.66 -24.88 1.91
N ILE A 44 -16.36 -24.37 0.90
CA ILE A 44 -17.48 -23.45 1.03
C ILE A 44 -18.68 -24.02 0.28
N PRO A 45 -19.92 -23.87 0.79
CA PRO A 45 -21.12 -24.24 0.04
C PRO A 45 -21.12 -23.60 -1.36
N SER A 46 -21.47 -24.39 -2.37
CA SER A 46 -21.48 -23.98 -3.78
C SER A 46 -22.32 -22.73 -4.03
N SER A 47 -23.41 -22.54 -3.28
CA SER A 47 -24.26 -21.34 -3.32
C SER A 47 -23.54 -20.04 -2.94
N GLN A 48 -22.41 -20.12 -2.21
CA GLN A 48 -21.59 -18.98 -1.80
C GLN A 48 -20.24 -18.92 -2.52
N ALA A 49 -19.94 -19.89 -3.39
CA ALA A 49 -18.63 -20.03 -4.03
C ALA A 49 -18.27 -18.82 -4.90
N GLU A 50 -19.21 -18.26 -5.67
CA GLU A 50 -18.94 -17.06 -6.50
C GLU A 50 -18.59 -15.84 -5.65
N HIS A 51 -19.29 -15.65 -4.53
CA HIS A 51 -18.99 -14.55 -3.61
C HIS A 51 -17.59 -14.71 -2.99
N PHE A 52 -17.20 -15.93 -2.63
CA PHE A 52 -15.86 -16.19 -2.08
C PHE A 52 -14.76 -16.07 -3.14
N ALA A 53 -15.01 -16.51 -4.38
CA ALA A 53 -14.10 -16.33 -5.49
C ALA A 53 -13.83 -14.83 -5.75
N GLU A 54 -14.89 -14.03 -5.81
CA GLU A 54 -14.80 -12.57 -5.95
C GLU A 54 -14.13 -11.92 -4.74
N PHE A 55 -14.40 -12.40 -3.52
CA PHE A 55 -13.68 -11.96 -2.33
C PHE A 55 -12.17 -12.19 -2.46
N CYS A 56 -11.74 -13.39 -2.86
CA CYS A 56 -10.32 -13.68 -3.07
C CYS A 56 -9.72 -12.81 -4.17
N ARG A 57 -10.44 -12.63 -5.29
CA ARG A 57 -10.00 -11.79 -6.41
C ARG A 57 -9.80 -10.32 -6.01
N MET A 58 -10.72 -9.78 -5.21
CA MET A 58 -10.64 -8.40 -4.72
C MET A 58 -9.72 -8.22 -3.52
N ASN A 59 -9.27 -9.31 -2.89
CA ASN A 59 -8.33 -9.30 -1.77
C ASN A 59 -7.11 -10.18 -2.09
N HIS A 60 -6.56 -10.05 -3.31
CA HIS A 60 -5.55 -10.97 -3.85
C HIS A 60 -4.28 -11.09 -3.01
N ALA A 61 -3.77 -9.99 -2.42
CA ALA A 61 -2.54 -10.05 -1.62
C ALA A 61 -2.66 -10.96 -0.38
N PRO A 62 -3.71 -10.85 0.47
CA PRO A 62 -3.91 -11.81 1.55
C PRO A 62 -4.58 -13.13 1.12
N CYS A 63 -5.29 -13.16 -0.01
CA CYS A 63 -6.05 -14.33 -0.47
C CYS A 63 -5.71 -14.70 -1.94
N PRO A 64 -4.46 -15.03 -2.28
CA PRO A 64 -4.10 -15.36 -3.66
C PRO A 64 -4.65 -16.73 -4.02
N LEU A 65 -5.66 -16.76 -4.89
CA LEU A 65 -6.33 -18.01 -5.29
C LEU A 65 -5.50 -18.73 -6.36
N LEU A 66 -5.04 -19.95 -6.05
CA LEU A 66 -4.30 -20.80 -7.00
C LEU A 66 -5.25 -21.70 -7.79
N TYR A 67 -6.23 -22.29 -7.10
CA TYR A 67 -7.19 -23.18 -7.74
C TYR A 67 -8.54 -23.15 -7.02
N ARG A 68 -9.59 -23.29 -7.81
CA ARG A 68 -10.98 -23.47 -7.38
C ARG A 68 -11.49 -24.75 -8.04
N SER A 69 -11.98 -25.69 -7.23
CA SER A 69 -12.57 -26.93 -7.72
C SER A 69 -13.93 -26.69 -8.37
N ASN A 70 -14.43 -27.67 -9.11
CA ASN A 70 -15.85 -27.75 -9.39
C ASN A 70 -16.64 -28.11 -8.11
N THR A 71 -17.95 -27.91 -8.14
CA THR A 71 -18.85 -28.36 -7.07
C THR A 71 -18.77 -29.88 -6.92
N GLY A 72 -18.59 -30.38 -5.69
CA GLY A 72 -18.44 -31.79 -5.37
C GLY A 72 -17.08 -32.40 -5.70
N GLU A 73 -16.19 -31.66 -6.36
CA GLU A 73 -14.88 -32.16 -6.76
C GLU A 73 -13.90 -32.19 -5.57
N VAL A 74 -13.38 -33.39 -5.29
CA VAL A 74 -12.38 -33.63 -4.23
C VAL A 74 -10.93 -33.59 -4.74
N SER A 75 -10.75 -33.64 -6.06
CA SER A 75 -9.44 -33.55 -6.72
C SER A 75 -8.97 -32.10 -6.87
N ALA A 76 -7.68 -31.94 -7.14
CA ALA A 76 -7.10 -30.68 -7.59
C ALA A 76 -6.05 -30.91 -8.67
N PRO A 77 -6.44 -31.34 -9.88
CA PRO A 77 -5.50 -31.76 -10.93
C PRO A 77 -4.41 -30.72 -11.27
N PRO A 78 -4.70 -29.40 -11.29
CA PRO A 78 -3.65 -28.40 -11.54
C PRO A 78 -2.60 -28.29 -10.43
N LEU A 79 -2.91 -28.75 -9.22
CA LEU A 79 -2.00 -28.66 -8.07
C LEU A 79 -1.25 -29.96 -7.81
N ALA A 80 -1.91 -31.10 -7.98
CA ALA A 80 -1.34 -32.39 -7.65
C ALA A 80 -2.11 -33.55 -8.27
N ALA A 81 -1.40 -34.65 -8.50
CA ALA A 81 -2.00 -35.91 -8.94
C ALA A 81 -2.56 -36.71 -7.75
N ASN A 82 -3.59 -37.51 -8.01
CA ASN A 82 -4.19 -38.45 -7.05
C ASN A 82 -4.59 -37.82 -5.71
N VAL A 83 -5.14 -36.60 -5.78
CA VAL A 83 -5.60 -35.83 -4.62
C VAL A 83 -7.00 -36.26 -4.21
N ASP A 84 -7.19 -36.43 -2.91
CA ASP A 84 -8.50 -36.40 -2.26
C ASP A 84 -8.43 -35.46 -1.06
N ILE A 85 -8.92 -34.23 -1.24
CA ILE A 85 -8.84 -33.18 -0.22
C ILE A 85 -9.62 -33.48 1.05
N ARG A 86 -10.41 -34.56 1.09
CA ARG A 86 -11.05 -34.98 2.34
C ARG A 86 -10.07 -35.64 3.31
N THR A 87 -8.90 -36.06 2.83
CA THR A 87 -7.92 -36.84 3.62
C THR A 87 -6.47 -36.38 3.44
N ASP A 88 -6.20 -35.51 2.47
CA ASP A 88 -4.83 -35.14 2.05
C ASP A 88 -4.25 -33.91 2.78
N GLN A 89 -4.86 -33.49 3.88
CA GLN A 89 -4.37 -32.48 4.81
C GLN A 89 -4.48 -33.04 6.23
N SER A 90 -3.53 -32.70 7.10
CA SER A 90 -3.39 -33.30 8.43
C SER A 90 -4.47 -32.88 9.43
N ALA A 91 -5.15 -31.75 9.19
CA ALA A 91 -6.24 -31.27 10.04
C ALA A 91 -7.14 -30.26 9.32
N TYR A 92 -8.42 -30.23 9.70
CA TYR A 92 -9.43 -29.29 9.23
C TYR A 92 -10.22 -28.73 10.42
N GLY A 93 -10.61 -27.47 10.35
CA GLY A 93 -11.59 -26.86 11.25
C GLY A 93 -12.98 -26.88 10.63
N ILE A 94 -13.95 -27.46 11.33
CA ILE A 94 -15.36 -27.42 10.94
C ILE A 94 -16.01 -26.20 11.59
N TYR A 95 -16.58 -25.33 10.77
CA TYR A 95 -17.22 -24.09 11.19
C TYR A 95 -18.72 -24.15 10.95
N GLU A 96 -19.50 -23.93 12.01
CA GLU A 96 -20.96 -23.86 11.97
C GLU A 96 -21.39 -22.49 12.47
N ASN A 97 -22.06 -21.72 11.62
CA ASN A 97 -22.50 -20.35 11.92
C ASN A 97 -21.35 -19.43 12.40
N GLY A 98 -20.14 -19.66 11.88
CA GLY A 98 -18.94 -18.89 12.22
C GLY A 98 -18.20 -19.34 13.48
N VAL A 99 -18.64 -20.42 14.13
CA VAL A 99 -17.96 -20.99 15.31
C VAL A 99 -17.27 -22.29 14.91
N CYS A 100 -15.99 -22.44 15.25
CA CYS A 100 -15.28 -23.71 15.04
C CYS A 100 -15.83 -24.75 16.04
N SER A 101 -16.61 -25.71 15.55
CA SER A 101 -17.24 -26.73 16.41
C SER A 101 -16.32 -27.92 16.70
N LYS A 102 -15.44 -28.28 15.76
CA LYS A 102 -14.45 -29.34 15.95
C LYS A 102 -13.25 -29.21 15.01
N THR A 103 -12.12 -29.75 15.45
CA THR A 103 -10.95 -30.07 14.62
C THR A 103 -11.02 -31.54 14.25
N VAL A 104 -10.84 -31.87 12.97
CA VAL A 104 -10.89 -33.25 12.44
C VAL A 104 -9.68 -33.52 11.56
N THR A 105 -9.31 -34.79 11.39
CA THR A 105 -8.17 -35.21 10.54
C THR A 105 -8.61 -35.66 9.14
N ASP A 106 -9.91 -35.83 8.93
CA ASP A 106 -10.52 -36.12 7.63
C ASP A 106 -11.94 -35.53 7.54
N LEU A 107 -12.49 -35.53 6.33
CA LEU A 107 -13.82 -34.99 5.99
C LEU A 107 -14.74 -36.07 5.40
N LEU A 108 -14.49 -37.37 5.65
CA LEU A 108 -15.24 -38.46 5.01
C LEU A 108 -16.72 -38.49 5.42
N ASP A 109 -17.05 -37.97 6.59
CA ASP A 109 -18.41 -37.86 7.11
C ASP A 109 -19.18 -36.62 6.61
N ILE A 110 -18.54 -35.75 5.82
CA ILE A 110 -19.16 -34.53 5.30
C ILE A 110 -19.75 -34.79 3.90
N PRO A 111 -21.02 -34.43 3.65
CA PRO A 111 -21.63 -34.56 2.32
C PRO A 111 -21.01 -33.52 1.37
N PHE A 112 -20.00 -33.94 0.61
CA PHE A 112 -19.14 -33.05 -0.16
C PHE A 112 -19.79 -32.53 -1.47
N ASP A 113 -20.90 -33.14 -1.92
CA ASP A 113 -21.52 -32.91 -3.24
C ASP A 113 -21.91 -31.45 -3.49
N GLU A 114 -22.22 -30.69 -2.44
CA GLU A 114 -22.63 -29.29 -2.55
C GLU A 114 -21.51 -28.30 -2.20
N PHE A 115 -20.26 -28.75 -2.07
CA PHE A 115 -19.14 -27.91 -1.68
C PHE A 115 -18.19 -27.59 -2.83
N VAL A 116 -17.52 -26.44 -2.72
CA VAL A 116 -16.43 -26.01 -3.60
C VAL A 116 -15.19 -25.78 -2.76
N THR A 117 -14.07 -26.31 -3.21
CA THR A 117 -12.77 -26.20 -2.55
C THR A 117 -11.94 -25.08 -3.18
N PHE A 118 -11.41 -24.19 -2.34
CA PHE A 118 -10.53 -23.10 -2.71
C PHE A 118 -9.15 -23.32 -2.11
N TYR A 119 -8.13 -23.32 -2.97
CA TYR A 119 -6.73 -23.46 -2.61
C TYR A 119 -6.07 -22.10 -2.70
N VAL A 120 -5.79 -21.51 -1.53
CA VAL A 120 -5.24 -20.16 -1.38
C VAL A 120 -3.77 -20.26 -1.01
N GLY A 121 -2.92 -19.44 -1.64
CA GLY A 121 -1.47 -19.49 -1.48
C GLY A 121 -1.03 -19.20 -0.04
N CYS A 122 -0.01 -19.90 0.42
CA CYS A 122 0.56 -19.77 1.77
C CYS A 122 2.00 -19.23 1.75
N SER A 123 2.47 -18.70 2.88
CA SER A 123 3.80 -18.06 3.05
C SER A 123 5.01 -18.98 2.95
N SER A 124 4.84 -20.30 2.93
CA SER A 124 5.97 -21.22 2.96
C SER A 124 6.91 -21.07 1.74
N SER A 125 6.37 -20.79 0.55
CA SER A 125 7.17 -20.54 -0.66
C SER A 125 7.82 -19.15 -0.68
N PHE A 126 7.20 -18.20 -0.01
CA PHE A 126 7.68 -16.83 0.13
C PHE A 126 8.93 -16.72 1.01
N GLU A 127 9.02 -17.50 2.09
CA GLU A 127 10.17 -17.46 3.00
C GLU A 127 11.42 -18.05 2.38
N LEU A 128 11.27 -19.12 1.60
CA LEU A 128 12.36 -19.73 0.87
C LEU A 128 13.01 -18.73 -0.11
N ALA A 129 12.20 -17.98 -0.85
CA ALA A 129 12.70 -16.97 -1.78
C ALA A 129 13.51 -15.85 -1.09
N LEU A 130 13.11 -15.46 0.14
CA LEU A 130 13.90 -14.52 0.94
C LEU A 130 15.23 -15.14 1.35
N GLN A 131 15.22 -16.39 1.83
CA GLN A 131 16.43 -17.10 2.26
C GLN A 131 17.41 -17.34 1.10
N ASP A 132 16.92 -17.74 -0.07
CA ASP A 132 17.72 -17.95 -1.28
C ASP A 132 18.34 -16.65 -1.82
N ALA A 133 17.77 -15.51 -1.44
CA ALA A 133 18.31 -14.18 -1.72
C ALA A 133 19.20 -13.63 -0.59
N ASP A 134 19.63 -14.49 0.35
CA ASP A 134 20.43 -14.16 1.54
C ASP A 134 19.77 -13.11 2.46
N LEU A 135 18.44 -13.02 2.45
CA LEU A 135 17.69 -12.11 3.30
C LEU A 135 17.29 -12.78 4.62
N PRO A 136 17.40 -12.07 5.76
CA PRO A 136 17.08 -12.65 7.05
C PRO A 136 15.58 -12.90 7.20
N VAL A 137 15.22 -14.14 7.54
CA VAL A 137 13.88 -14.53 7.99
C VAL A 137 13.96 -14.84 9.49
N ARG A 138 13.78 -13.81 10.34
CA ARG A 138 14.14 -13.88 11.77
C ARG A 138 13.43 -14.97 12.55
N HIS A 139 12.16 -15.23 12.29
CA HIS A 139 11.40 -16.28 12.99
C HIS A 139 11.90 -17.68 12.61
N VAL A 140 12.24 -17.92 11.34
CA VAL A 140 12.84 -19.18 10.89
C VAL A 140 14.20 -19.41 11.55
N GLN A 141 15.04 -18.37 11.67
CA GLN A 141 16.35 -18.44 12.31
C GLN A 141 16.28 -18.90 13.79
N ILE A 142 15.13 -18.73 14.45
CA ILE A 142 14.91 -19.13 15.86
C ILE A 142 13.87 -20.25 16.01
N GLY A 143 13.45 -20.87 14.91
CA GLY A 143 12.48 -21.98 14.92
C GLY A 143 11.09 -21.61 15.44
N ARG A 144 10.60 -20.40 15.15
CA ARG A 144 9.27 -19.90 15.55
C ARG A 144 8.36 -19.64 14.35
N SER A 145 7.06 -19.57 14.60
CA SER A 145 6.08 -19.12 13.62
C SER A 145 6.17 -17.61 13.37
N VAL A 146 5.71 -17.16 12.19
CA VAL A 146 5.73 -15.74 11.81
C VAL A 146 4.69 -14.96 12.61
N PRO A 147 5.03 -13.82 13.25
CA PRO A 147 4.05 -12.99 13.95
C PRO A 147 3.02 -12.42 12.98
N SER A 148 1.72 -12.60 13.27
CA SER A 148 0.63 -12.11 12.44
C SER A 148 -0.35 -11.26 13.23
N TYR A 149 -0.79 -10.14 12.64
CA TYR A 149 -1.56 -9.11 13.34
C TYR A 149 -2.90 -8.84 12.68
N LYS A 150 -3.91 -8.57 13.51
CA LYS A 150 -5.21 -8.08 13.05
C LYS A 150 -5.16 -6.57 12.83
N THR A 151 -5.00 -6.16 11.57
CA THR A 151 -4.91 -4.74 11.21
C THR A 151 -6.26 -4.01 11.30
N LYS A 152 -6.26 -2.68 11.15
CA LYS A 152 -7.45 -1.86 10.92
C LYS A 152 -7.79 -1.69 9.42
N VAL A 153 -7.07 -2.36 8.52
CA VAL A 153 -7.31 -2.30 7.07
C VAL A 153 -8.51 -3.20 6.72
N PRO A 154 -9.61 -2.65 6.18
CA PRO A 154 -10.77 -3.45 5.78
C PRO A 154 -10.48 -4.22 4.50
N CYS A 155 -10.99 -5.45 4.41
CA CYS A 155 -11.08 -6.18 3.15
C CYS A 155 -12.14 -5.55 2.23
N VAL A 156 -12.03 -5.77 0.93
CA VAL A 156 -13.12 -5.53 -0.01
C VAL A 156 -14.15 -6.64 0.15
N THR A 157 -15.34 -6.29 0.67
CA THR A 157 -16.45 -7.23 0.91
C THR A 157 -17.02 -7.79 -0.39
N SER A 158 -17.44 -9.06 -0.37
CA SER A 158 -18.20 -9.69 -1.45
C SER A 158 -19.19 -10.70 -0.85
N GLY A 159 -20.48 -10.52 -1.13
CA GLY A 159 -21.55 -11.32 -0.52
C GLY A 159 -21.45 -11.31 1.02
N PRO A 160 -21.53 -12.47 1.70
CA PRO A 160 -21.40 -12.53 3.15
C PRO A 160 -19.95 -12.38 3.66
N PHE A 161 -18.95 -12.43 2.77
CA PHE A 161 -17.54 -12.44 3.17
C PHE A 161 -17.02 -11.02 3.39
N SER A 162 -16.64 -10.73 4.62
CA SER A 162 -16.12 -9.43 5.07
C SER A 162 -15.12 -9.61 6.20
N GLY A 163 -14.33 -8.58 6.50
CA GLY A 163 -13.36 -8.64 7.59
C GLY A 163 -12.27 -7.59 7.49
N LYS A 164 -11.23 -7.78 8.30
CA LYS A 164 -10.01 -6.99 8.26
C LYS A 164 -8.88 -7.84 7.71
N VAL A 165 -7.94 -7.21 7.02
CA VAL A 165 -6.74 -7.88 6.53
C VAL A 165 -5.88 -8.31 7.71
N ILE A 166 -5.51 -9.59 7.74
CA ILE A 166 -4.47 -10.08 8.64
C ILE A 166 -3.13 -9.91 7.93
N MET A 167 -2.15 -9.35 8.61
CA MET A 167 -0.81 -9.15 8.04
C MET A 167 0.26 -9.87 8.86
N SER A 168 1.13 -10.60 8.18
CA SER A 168 2.32 -11.21 8.78
C SER A 168 3.49 -10.23 8.70
N MET A 169 4.28 -10.12 9.77
CA MET A 169 5.38 -9.15 9.87
C MET A 169 6.73 -9.85 9.84
N ARG A 170 7.66 -9.32 9.05
CA ARG A 170 9.07 -9.75 9.03
C ARG A 170 9.96 -8.52 9.22
N PRO A 171 10.77 -8.48 10.28
CA PRO A 171 11.73 -7.40 10.48
C PRO A 171 12.93 -7.62 9.54
N MET A 172 13.32 -6.55 8.85
CA MET A 172 14.32 -6.56 7.78
C MET A 172 15.35 -5.45 8.01
N PRO A 173 16.66 -5.71 7.98
CA PRO A 173 17.67 -4.65 8.07
C PRO A 173 17.37 -3.53 7.07
N ARG A 174 17.49 -2.28 7.51
CA ARG A 174 17.13 -1.08 6.72
C ARG A 174 17.72 -1.09 5.30
N ASN A 175 18.96 -1.52 5.14
CA ASN A 175 19.66 -1.60 3.84
C ASN A 175 19.18 -2.74 2.93
N LEU A 176 18.41 -3.69 3.45
CA LEU A 176 17.89 -4.85 2.71
C LEU A 176 16.40 -4.73 2.34
N VAL A 177 15.72 -3.66 2.78
CA VAL A 177 14.27 -3.46 2.54
C VAL A 177 13.93 -3.42 1.05
N GLU A 178 14.68 -2.66 0.23
CA GLU A 178 14.45 -2.64 -1.23
C GLU A 178 14.65 -4.03 -1.83
N ARG A 179 15.69 -4.74 -1.43
CA ARG A 179 15.99 -6.08 -1.95
C ARG A 179 14.88 -7.07 -1.58
N ALA A 180 14.38 -7.02 -0.34
CA ALA A 180 13.24 -7.83 0.08
C ALA A 180 11.97 -7.51 -0.71
N ALA A 181 11.70 -6.23 -0.97
CA ALA A 181 10.56 -5.84 -1.80
C ALA A 181 10.71 -6.33 -3.25
N GLN A 182 11.90 -6.25 -3.83
CA GLN A 182 12.20 -6.74 -5.19
C GLN A 182 12.02 -8.25 -5.31
N VAL A 183 12.63 -9.02 -4.42
CA VAL A 183 12.55 -10.49 -4.44
C VAL A 183 11.11 -10.96 -4.30
N THR A 184 10.35 -10.33 -3.40
CA THR A 184 8.98 -10.75 -3.10
C THR A 184 7.96 -10.23 -4.11
N ALA A 185 8.26 -9.16 -4.85
CA ALA A 185 7.35 -8.61 -5.85
C ALA A 185 6.87 -9.68 -6.84
N PHE A 186 7.79 -10.50 -7.37
CA PHE A 186 7.52 -11.55 -8.37
C PHE A 186 6.56 -12.65 -7.88
N LEU A 187 6.35 -12.76 -6.57
CA LEU A 187 5.61 -13.84 -5.94
C LEU A 187 4.11 -13.53 -5.78
N ASP A 188 3.49 -12.82 -6.73
CA ASP A 188 2.13 -12.28 -6.56
C ASP A 188 1.07 -13.38 -6.34
N LYS A 189 1.30 -14.61 -6.83
CA LYS A 189 0.43 -15.77 -6.58
C LYS A 189 0.56 -16.38 -5.19
N VAL A 190 1.55 -15.97 -4.39
CA VAL A 190 1.84 -16.55 -3.07
C VAL A 190 2.31 -15.50 -2.06
N HIS A 191 1.90 -14.22 -2.22
CA HIS A 191 1.93 -13.05 -1.30
C HIS A 191 2.21 -11.74 -2.06
N GLY A 192 3.23 -11.77 -2.94
CA GLY A 192 3.75 -10.63 -3.68
C GLY A 192 4.54 -9.63 -2.82
N ALA A 193 4.69 -8.41 -3.35
CA ALA A 193 5.37 -7.30 -2.68
C ALA A 193 4.71 -6.96 -1.32
N PRO A 194 5.47 -6.42 -0.34
CA PRO A 194 4.93 -6.00 0.96
C PRO A 194 3.79 -4.99 0.78
N THR A 195 2.82 -5.05 1.69
CA THR A 195 1.64 -4.18 1.71
C THR A 195 1.82 -2.98 2.65
N HIS A 196 2.79 -3.05 3.57
CA HIS A 196 3.19 -1.96 4.45
C HIS A 196 4.66 -2.10 4.88
N ILE A 197 5.35 -0.98 5.10
CA ILE A 197 6.77 -0.90 5.51
C ILE A 197 6.90 0.22 6.54
N GLY A 198 7.29 -0.10 7.77
CA GLY A 198 7.53 0.87 8.84
C GLY A 198 6.48 0.85 9.95
N GLU A 199 6.00 2.04 10.33
CA GLU A 199 5.20 2.31 11.54
C GLU A 199 3.87 1.53 11.61
N ALA A 200 3.83 0.56 12.52
CA ALA A 200 2.72 -0.37 12.71
C ALA A 200 1.37 0.30 13.04
N SER A 201 1.39 1.43 13.75
CA SER A 201 0.17 2.14 14.12
C SER A 201 -0.63 2.64 12.91
N TRP A 202 0.00 2.85 11.76
CA TRP A 202 -0.68 3.29 10.52
C TRP A 202 -1.48 2.18 9.83
N ILE A 203 -1.21 0.93 10.17
CA ILE A 203 -2.09 -0.20 9.86
C ILE A 203 -2.93 -0.63 11.07
N GLY A 204 -2.90 0.12 12.17
CA GLY A 204 -3.71 -0.09 13.35
C GLY A 204 -3.20 -1.17 14.31
N VAL A 205 -1.92 -1.55 14.21
CA VAL A 205 -1.25 -2.45 15.14
C VAL A 205 -0.64 -1.61 16.26
N GLU A 206 -1.16 -1.77 17.49
CA GLU A 206 -0.80 -0.92 18.64
C GLU A 206 0.37 -1.50 19.45
N ASP A 207 0.43 -2.84 19.59
CA ASP A 207 1.49 -3.55 20.30
C ASP A 207 2.16 -4.59 19.40
N LEU A 208 3.40 -4.31 19.01
CA LEU A 208 4.20 -5.20 18.18
C LEU A 208 4.60 -6.50 18.90
N HIS A 209 4.77 -6.49 20.22
CA HIS A 209 5.31 -7.65 20.94
C HIS A 209 4.24 -8.66 21.37
N ASN A 210 2.97 -8.35 21.13
CA ASN A 210 1.82 -9.20 21.44
C ASN A 210 0.94 -9.38 20.19
N PRO A 211 1.39 -10.20 19.21
CA PRO A 211 0.59 -10.49 18.03
C PRO A 211 -0.68 -11.28 18.39
N GLU A 212 -1.78 -11.04 17.68
CA GLU A 212 -3.02 -11.81 17.88
C GLU A 212 -2.91 -13.27 17.44
N PHE A 213 -1.97 -13.55 16.54
CA PHE A 213 -1.72 -14.89 16.01
C PHE A 213 -0.23 -15.20 16.01
N ASP A 214 0.08 -16.48 16.23
CA ASP A 214 1.43 -17.05 16.16
C ASP A 214 2.40 -16.51 17.24
N ASP A 215 3.71 -16.61 17.00
CA ASP A 215 4.75 -16.34 18.01
C ASP A 215 5.19 -14.87 18.07
N LYS A 216 5.77 -14.46 19.21
CA LYS A 216 6.33 -13.12 19.39
C LYS A 216 7.48 -12.83 18.42
N PRO A 217 7.59 -11.58 17.91
CA PRO A 217 8.62 -11.21 16.95
C PRO A 217 10.03 -11.18 17.56
N ASN A 218 11.03 -11.36 16.72
CA ASN A 218 12.45 -11.14 17.03
C ASN A 218 12.97 -9.97 16.18
N ILE A 219 12.79 -8.75 16.69
CA ILE A 219 13.17 -7.50 16.02
C ILE A 219 14.55 -7.09 16.55
N ARG A 220 15.50 -6.80 15.68
CA ARG A 220 16.82 -6.29 16.06
C ARG A 220 16.90 -4.78 15.85
N GLU A 221 17.85 -4.15 16.53
CA GLU A 221 18.19 -2.75 16.27
C GLU A 221 18.53 -2.53 14.79
N GLY A 222 17.98 -1.48 14.19
CA GLY A 222 18.14 -1.17 12.76
C GLY A 222 17.27 -2.00 11.80
N ASP A 223 16.47 -2.96 12.30
CA ASP A 223 15.46 -3.62 11.48
C ASP A 223 14.24 -2.68 11.25
N VAL A 224 13.72 -2.69 10.03
CA VAL A 224 12.44 -2.10 9.65
C VAL A 224 11.39 -3.20 9.56
N CYS A 225 10.24 -3.00 10.20
CA CYS A 225 9.13 -3.94 10.12
C CYS A 225 8.45 -3.86 8.73
N MET A 226 8.43 -4.97 8.01
CA MET A 226 7.73 -5.11 6.73
C MET A 226 6.54 -6.07 6.89
N TYR A 227 5.42 -5.78 6.23
CA TYR A 227 4.17 -6.51 6.39
C TYR A 227 3.65 -7.04 5.05
N TRP A 228 3.15 -8.26 5.06
CA TRP A 228 2.51 -8.93 3.92
C TRP A 228 1.12 -9.42 4.30
N GLY A 229 0.24 -9.59 3.32
CA GLY A 229 -1.05 -10.25 3.54
C GLY A 229 -0.85 -11.65 4.13
N CYS A 230 -1.84 -12.15 4.87
CA CYS A 230 -1.80 -13.48 5.46
C CYS A 230 -3.09 -14.24 5.10
N GLY A 231 -2.95 -15.52 4.73
CA GLY A 231 -4.05 -16.42 4.37
C GLY A 231 -5.10 -16.59 5.48
N THR A 232 -4.73 -16.33 6.74
CA THR A 232 -5.67 -16.23 7.87
C THR A 232 -6.80 -15.23 7.61
N THR A 233 -6.59 -14.24 6.72
CA THR A 233 -7.64 -13.32 6.25
C THR A 233 -8.83 -14.06 5.65
N ALA A 234 -8.60 -15.11 4.85
CA ALA A 234 -9.66 -15.92 4.25
C ALA A 234 -10.44 -16.69 5.33
N THR A 235 -9.74 -17.31 6.30
CA THR A 235 -10.38 -17.97 7.45
C THR A 235 -11.25 -17.00 8.25
N MET A 236 -10.76 -15.79 8.52
CA MET A 236 -11.53 -14.77 9.22
C MET A 236 -12.76 -14.31 8.43
N ALA A 237 -12.66 -14.21 7.11
CA ALA A 237 -13.80 -13.87 6.26
C ALA A 237 -14.88 -14.97 6.29
N ILE A 238 -14.49 -16.25 6.33
CA ILE A 238 -15.41 -17.39 6.45
C ILE A 238 -16.11 -17.39 7.81
N ILE A 239 -15.36 -17.14 8.89
CA ILE A 239 -15.92 -16.98 10.24
C ILE A 239 -16.98 -15.87 10.26
N ASN A 240 -16.65 -14.71 9.68
CA ASN A 240 -17.57 -13.57 9.63
C ASN A 240 -18.80 -13.80 8.74
N ALA A 241 -18.68 -14.64 7.71
CA ALA A 241 -19.78 -14.98 6.83
C ALA A 241 -20.88 -15.81 7.53
N LYS A 242 -20.55 -16.45 8.67
CA LYS A 242 -21.48 -17.24 9.50
C LYS A 242 -22.32 -18.22 8.67
N LEU A 243 -21.67 -18.89 7.73
CA LEU A 243 -22.33 -19.90 6.90
C LEU A 243 -22.81 -21.07 7.78
N PRO A 244 -23.91 -21.76 7.39
CA PRO A 244 -24.41 -22.90 8.15
C PRO A 244 -23.34 -23.97 8.39
N LEU A 245 -22.52 -24.22 7.37
CA LEU A 245 -21.36 -25.10 7.42
C LEU A 245 -20.27 -24.59 6.46
N ALA A 246 -19.04 -24.55 6.94
CA ALA A 246 -17.83 -24.30 6.14
C ALA A 246 -16.64 -25.05 6.75
N ILE A 247 -15.64 -25.36 5.94
CA ILE A 247 -14.39 -25.96 6.43
C ILE A 247 -13.23 -25.03 6.08
N SER A 248 -12.33 -24.81 7.04
CA SER A 248 -11.17 -23.95 6.89
C SER A 248 -10.03 -24.44 7.78
N LEU A 249 -8.93 -23.68 7.86
CA LEU A 249 -7.86 -23.91 8.83
C LEU A 249 -8.41 -23.96 10.26
N SER A 250 -8.02 -24.99 11.02
CA SER A 250 -8.40 -25.12 12.42
C SER A 250 -7.64 -24.11 13.30
N PRO A 251 -8.27 -23.53 14.34
CA PRO A 251 -7.58 -22.68 15.31
C PRO A 251 -6.58 -23.46 16.19
N THR A 252 -6.77 -24.77 16.39
CA THR A 252 -5.85 -25.62 17.16
C THR A 252 -4.76 -26.25 16.31
N ALA A 253 -4.88 -26.17 14.99
CA ALA A 253 -3.96 -26.77 14.02
C ALA A 253 -3.77 -25.84 12.80
N ASN A 254 -3.50 -24.56 13.06
CA ASN A 254 -3.51 -23.46 12.07
C ASN A 254 -2.38 -23.53 11.03
N CYS A 255 -1.37 -24.38 11.26
CA CYS A 255 -0.23 -24.60 10.37
C CYS A 255 -0.33 -25.91 9.58
N CYS A 256 -1.54 -26.44 9.39
CA CYS A 256 -1.80 -27.66 8.61
C CYS A 256 -2.28 -27.31 7.20
N ASN A 257 -1.34 -27.12 6.27
CA ASN A 257 -1.67 -26.76 4.88
C ASN A 257 -1.74 -27.99 3.96
N PHE A 258 -2.42 -27.86 2.84
CA PHE A 258 -2.31 -28.80 1.73
C PHE A 258 -0.97 -28.64 1.02
N ILE A 259 -0.28 -29.74 0.74
CA ILE A 259 1.01 -29.74 0.05
C ILE A 259 0.81 -30.23 -1.39
N SER A 260 1.07 -29.36 -2.37
CA SER A 260 0.91 -29.65 -3.80
C SER A 260 2.11 -30.39 -4.39
N ASP A 261 2.01 -30.78 -5.67
CA ASP A 261 3.14 -31.31 -6.46
C ASP A 261 3.86 -30.19 -7.24
N LEU A 262 3.41 -28.93 -7.10
CA LEU A 262 4.01 -27.78 -7.75
C LEU A 262 5.33 -27.44 -7.08
N ASN A 263 6.41 -27.42 -7.86
CA ASN A 263 7.68 -26.89 -7.41
C ASN A 263 7.60 -25.35 -7.31
N ASN A 264 8.04 -24.79 -6.18
CA ASN A 264 7.98 -23.36 -5.88
C ASN A 264 8.66 -22.53 -6.97
N ASP A 265 9.89 -22.86 -7.34
CA ASP A 265 10.67 -22.06 -8.29
C ASP A 265 10.05 -22.08 -9.68
N ALA A 266 9.65 -23.26 -10.15
CA ALA A 266 9.00 -23.42 -11.44
C ALA A 266 7.66 -22.67 -11.46
N PHE A 267 6.85 -22.82 -10.41
CA PHE A 267 5.55 -22.16 -10.29
C PHE A 267 5.70 -20.63 -10.28
N ASN A 268 6.62 -20.10 -9.49
CA ASN A 268 6.86 -18.67 -9.39
C ASN A 268 7.37 -18.08 -10.72
N LYS A 269 8.28 -18.77 -11.42
CA LYS A 269 8.78 -18.35 -12.74
C LYS A 269 7.70 -18.34 -13.81
N MET A 270 6.74 -19.26 -13.76
CA MET A 270 5.62 -19.31 -14.72
C MET A 270 4.51 -18.30 -14.43
N ASN A 271 4.46 -17.73 -13.22
CA ASN A 271 3.37 -16.87 -12.75
C ASN A 271 3.83 -15.44 -12.42
N VAL A 272 4.90 -14.97 -13.05
CA VAL A 272 5.34 -13.58 -12.91
C VAL A 272 4.26 -12.63 -13.44
N PRO A 273 3.86 -11.59 -12.69
CA PRO A 273 2.92 -10.59 -13.20
C PRO A 273 3.47 -9.90 -14.44
N ARG A 274 2.65 -9.79 -15.50
CA ARG A 274 3.05 -9.20 -16.80
C ARG A 274 3.75 -7.84 -16.67
N TRP A 275 3.30 -6.99 -15.75
CA TRP A 275 3.89 -5.67 -15.55
C TRP A 275 5.35 -5.71 -15.02
N MET A 276 5.80 -6.82 -14.42
CA MET A 276 7.19 -6.99 -13.98
C MET A 276 8.16 -7.36 -15.09
N GLU A 277 7.68 -7.71 -16.29
CA GLU A 277 8.58 -7.88 -17.44
C GLU A 277 9.29 -6.57 -17.79
N PHE A 278 8.69 -5.43 -17.43
CA PHE A 278 9.15 -4.10 -17.82
C PHE A 278 9.43 -3.14 -16.65
N LEU A 279 9.04 -3.51 -15.42
CA LEU A 279 9.11 -2.64 -14.25
C LEU A 279 9.84 -3.32 -13.09
N GLN A 280 10.77 -2.59 -12.46
CA GLN A 280 11.41 -3.01 -11.22
C GLN A 280 10.80 -2.31 -10.02
N THR A 281 10.62 -3.05 -8.92
CA THR A 281 10.17 -2.48 -7.65
C THR A 281 11.32 -1.70 -6.99
N LYS A 282 11.03 -0.45 -6.61
CA LYS A 282 11.91 0.43 -5.83
C LYS A 282 11.25 0.77 -4.50
N ALA A 283 12.05 0.82 -3.44
CA ALA A 283 11.56 1.19 -2.10
C ALA A 283 12.15 2.54 -1.71
N LEU A 284 11.28 3.52 -1.45
CA LEU A 284 11.66 4.85 -0.99
C LEU A 284 11.11 5.10 0.41
N PHE A 285 11.99 5.49 1.33
CA PHE A 285 11.59 5.96 2.65
C PHE A 285 11.12 7.41 2.54
N ILE A 286 9.87 7.64 2.95
CA ILE A 286 9.24 8.97 2.90
C ILE A 286 9.22 9.62 4.27
N THR A 287 9.38 8.84 5.35
CA THR A 287 9.72 9.34 6.68
C THR A 287 10.73 8.43 7.36
N GLU A 288 11.63 8.99 8.16
CA GLU A 288 12.64 8.22 8.93
C GLU A 288 12.26 8.05 10.40
N ASN A 289 11.53 9.00 10.99
CA ASN A 289 11.06 8.89 12.37
C ASN A 289 9.64 9.48 12.53
N PRO A 290 8.60 8.63 12.66
CA PRO A 290 8.65 7.17 12.58
C PRO A 290 8.96 6.71 11.14
N VAL A 291 9.58 5.53 11.00
CA VAL A 291 9.96 4.99 9.69
C VAL A 291 8.72 4.71 8.85
N PHE A 292 8.70 5.17 7.61
CA PHE A 292 7.70 4.74 6.61
C PHE A 292 8.29 4.66 5.21
N GLY A 293 8.16 3.48 4.62
CA GLY A 293 8.53 3.21 3.24
C GLY A 293 7.32 3.21 2.31
N SER A 294 7.57 3.52 1.04
CA SER A 294 6.65 3.25 -0.06
C SER A 294 7.34 2.49 -1.17
N LEU A 295 6.54 1.74 -1.93
CA LEU A 295 6.96 1.15 -3.20
C LEU A 295 6.53 1.99 -4.41
N VAL A 296 7.36 1.96 -5.45
CA VAL A 296 7.15 2.61 -6.76
C VAL A 296 7.94 1.85 -7.84
N SER A 297 7.59 2.00 -9.12
CA SER A 297 8.42 1.46 -10.20
C SER A 297 9.63 2.36 -10.48
N ASP A 298 10.74 1.74 -10.86
CA ASP A 298 11.88 2.41 -11.49
C ASP A 298 11.43 3.35 -12.63
N LYS A 299 10.51 2.92 -13.50
CA LYS A 299 10.03 3.75 -14.60
C LYS A 299 9.30 5.00 -14.13
N ALA A 300 8.45 4.90 -13.11
CA ALA A 300 7.78 6.05 -12.54
C ALA A 300 8.79 7.03 -11.92
N LEU A 301 9.84 6.52 -11.28
CA LEU A 301 10.93 7.37 -10.78
C LEU A 301 11.68 8.08 -11.91
N GLU A 302 12.03 7.39 -12.99
CA GLU A 302 12.65 8.01 -14.17
C GLU A 302 11.79 9.16 -14.73
N LEU A 303 10.47 8.96 -14.83
CA LEU A 303 9.55 9.98 -15.33
C LEU A 303 9.51 11.20 -14.40
N ILE A 304 9.41 10.97 -13.08
CA ILE A 304 9.44 12.05 -12.09
C ILE A 304 10.78 12.82 -12.17
N GLN A 305 11.89 12.12 -12.41
CA GLN A 305 13.20 12.74 -12.61
C GLN A 305 13.28 13.58 -13.90
N GLN A 306 12.61 13.15 -14.97
CA GLN A 306 12.55 13.91 -16.22
C GLN A 306 11.80 15.24 -16.05
N LEU A 307 10.75 15.29 -15.20
CA LEU A 307 10.05 16.54 -14.88
C LEU A 307 11.01 17.61 -14.32
N LYS A 308 11.99 17.21 -13.50
CA LYS A 308 13.02 18.11 -12.98
C LYS A 308 13.91 18.70 -14.07
N LYS A 309 14.17 17.95 -15.15
CA LYS A 309 14.98 18.43 -16.28
C LYS A 309 14.22 19.46 -17.12
N LEU A 310 12.91 19.31 -17.26
CA LEU A 310 12.07 20.27 -17.98
C LEU A 310 12.07 21.66 -17.32
N LEU A 311 12.16 21.72 -15.99
CA LEU A 311 12.29 22.96 -15.23
C LEU A 311 13.63 23.70 -15.43
N ARG A 312 14.69 23.00 -15.86
CA ARG A 312 16.05 23.57 -16.02
C ARG A 312 16.29 24.23 -17.38
N ARG A 313 15.31 24.24 -18.30
CA ARG A 313 15.42 24.89 -19.63
C ARG A 313 15.27 26.41 -19.58
N ASP A 314 15.63 27.04 -18.47
CA ASP A 314 15.72 28.49 -18.32
C ASP A 314 17.23 28.86 -18.40
N PRO A 315 17.72 29.39 -19.54
CA PRO A 315 19.15 29.44 -19.86
C PRO A 315 19.99 30.29 -18.89
N ILE A 316 19.36 31.18 -18.12
CA ILE A 316 20.05 32.14 -17.23
C ILE A 316 20.33 31.54 -15.83
N LYS A 317 19.54 30.55 -15.36
CA LYS A 317 19.75 29.90 -14.05
C LYS A 317 20.71 28.71 -14.09
N SER A 318 20.91 28.12 -15.27
CA SER A 318 21.77 26.95 -15.48
C SER A 318 23.25 27.19 -15.11
N LEU A 319 23.73 28.44 -15.19
CA LEU A 319 25.14 28.79 -14.94
C LEU A 319 25.54 28.90 -13.45
N LEU A 320 24.59 28.97 -12.52
CA LEU A 320 24.88 29.30 -11.11
C LEU A 320 24.65 28.16 -10.11
N SER A 321 24.11 27.01 -10.52
CA SER A 321 23.84 25.90 -9.60
C SER A 321 24.55 24.61 -10.03
N CYS A 322 25.88 24.62 -10.01
CA CYS A 322 26.69 23.41 -9.89
C CYS A 322 26.85 23.10 -8.39
N VAL A 323 25.84 22.50 -7.78
CA VAL A 323 25.96 21.85 -6.47
C VAL A 323 25.50 20.40 -6.61
N VAL A 324 26.29 19.54 -5.98
CA VAL A 324 26.40 18.08 -6.09
C VAL A 324 25.07 17.34 -5.85
N ASP A 325 24.70 16.55 -6.84
CA ASP A 325 24.27 15.13 -6.84
C ASP A 325 23.68 14.43 -5.56
N ASP A 326 22.66 14.97 -4.91
CA ASP A 326 21.88 14.22 -3.86
C ASP A 326 20.34 14.30 -4.00
N THR A 327 19.82 14.89 -5.09
CA THR A 327 18.43 15.41 -5.14
C THR A 327 17.50 14.70 -6.13
N VAL A 328 17.74 13.42 -6.39
CA VAL A 328 16.88 12.58 -7.25
C VAL A 328 15.56 12.23 -6.54
N ASP A 329 15.60 12.06 -5.22
CA ASP A 329 14.47 11.55 -4.46
C ASP A 329 13.47 12.61 -3.98
N SER A 330 13.85 13.89 -3.92
CA SER A 330 13.07 14.90 -3.17
C SER A 330 11.67 15.15 -3.75
N LEU A 331 11.52 15.30 -5.07
CA LEU A 331 10.20 15.43 -5.72
C LEU A 331 9.39 14.11 -5.60
N ALA A 332 10.05 12.97 -5.75
CA ALA A 332 9.40 11.67 -5.63
C ALA A 332 8.88 11.44 -4.21
N LYS A 333 9.68 11.75 -3.18
CA LYS A 333 9.30 11.72 -1.77
C LYS A 333 8.13 12.67 -1.49
N ALA A 334 8.19 13.92 -1.97
CA ALA A 334 7.08 14.87 -1.85
C ALA A 334 5.76 14.32 -2.44
N ALA A 335 5.81 13.80 -3.68
CA ALA A 335 4.64 13.20 -4.32
C ALA A 335 4.15 11.94 -3.59
N LEU A 336 5.05 11.08 -3.11
CA LEU A 336 4.70 9.89 -2.33
C LEU A 336 4.06 10.25 -0.98
N ARG A 337 4.58 11.27 -0.28
CA ARG A 337 3.98 11.79 0.97
C ARG A 337 2.54 12.22 0.72
N LEU A 338 2.31 13.05 -0.31
CA LEU A 338 0.96 13.47 -0.69
C LEU A 338 0.07 12.30 -1.12
N SER A 339 0.60 11.33 -1.85
CA SER A 339 -0.14 10.14 -2.28
C SER A 339 -0.59 9.28 -1.09
N HIS A 340 0.23 9.13 -0.05
CA HIS A 340 -0.11 8.36 1.15
C HIS A 340 -0.95 9.13 2.17
N ALA A 341 -0.93 10.45 2.14
CA ALA A 341 -1.64 11.27 3.12
C ALA A 341 -3.15 11.04 3.05
N SER A 342 -3.77 10.73 4.20
CA SER A 342 -5.24 10.73 4.32
C SER A 342 -5.78 12.15 4.53
N SER A 343 -4.94 13.01 5.09
CA SER A 343 -5.23 14.41 5.40
C SER A 343 -4.08 15.27 4.92
N VAL A 344 -4.38 16.35 4.19
CA VAL A 344 -3.39 17.30 3.70
C VAL A 344 -3.77 18.70 4.17
N ALA A 345 -2.86 19.33 4.91
CA ALA A 345 -2.95 20.75 5.25
C ALA A 345 -2.13 21.54 4.23
N ILE A 346 -2.73 22.56 3.64
CA ILE A 346 -2.09 23.48 2.69
C ILE A 346 -2.01 24.84 3.37
N VAL A 347 -0.81 25.38 3.54
CA VAL A 347 -0.59 26.68 4.20
C VAL A 347 -0.13 27.69 3.16
N MET A 348 -0.88 28.79 3.05
CA MET A 348 -0.60 29.87 2.11
C MET A 348 -0.84 31.23 2.75
N SER A 349 0.01 32.19 2.40
CA SER A 349 -0.16 33.60 2.76
C SER A 349 -0.43 34.48 1.54
N ASN A 350 -0.51 33.91 0.34
CA ASN A 350 -0.67 34.64 -0.91
C ASN A 350 -2.15 34.71 -1.35
N ASP A 351 -2.47 35.73 -2.14
CA ASP A 351 -3.78 35.91 -2.78
C ASP A 351 -3.93 34.94 -3.96
N ILE A 352 -5.15 34.58 -4.34
CA ILE A 352 -5.36 33.67 -5.48
C ILE A 352 -4.85 34.25 -6.80
N SER A 353 -4.83 35.57 -6.92
CA SER A 353 -4.33 36.30 -8.10
C SER A 353 -2.84 36.13 -8.35
N THR A 354 -2.08 35.71 -7.33
CA THR A 354 -0.63 35.53 -7.41
C THR A 354 -0.25 34.25 -8.13
N LYS A 355 1.02 34.15 -8.54
CA LYS A 355 1.58 32.94 -9.12
C LYS A 355 1.49 31.76 -8.15
N GLU A 356 1.76 31.99 -6.87
CA GLU A 356 1.61 31.05 -5.78
C GLU A 356 0.13 30.63 -5.63
N GLY A 357 -0.78 31.60 -5.63
CA GLY A 357 -2.23 31.40 -5.60
C GLY A 357 -2.72 30.46 -6.69
N LEU A 358 -2.36 30.73 -7.95
CA LEU A 358 -2.73 29.86 -9.07
C LEU A 358 -2.00 28.50 -9.02
N GLY A 359 -0.75 28.49 -8.55
CA GLY A 359 0.09 27.29 -8.46
C GLY A 359 -0.41 26.24 -7.48
N VAL A 360 -1.24 26.62 -6.49
CA VAL A 360 -1.80 25.63 -5.55
C VAL A 360 -2.97 24.85 -6.14
N LEU A 361 -3.69 25.42 -7.12
CA LEU A 361 -4.90 24.82 -7.68
C LEU A 361 -4.65 23.44 -8.32
N PRO A 362 -3.54 23.20 -9.08
CA PRO A 362 -3.17 21.87 -9.53
C PRO A 362 -2.97 20.86 -8.40
N ILE A 363 -2.32 21.27 -7.30
CA ILE A 363 -2.13 20.40 -6.13
C ILE A 363 -3.49 20.04 -5.54
N MET A 364 -4.36 21.03 -5.31
CA MET A 364 -5.70 20.80 -4.77
C MET A 364 -6.54 19.88 -5.67
N LYS A 365 -6.58 20.13 -6.98
CA LYS A 365 -7.30 19.27 -7.93
C LYS A 365 -6.79 17.83 -7.89
N SER A 366 -5.47 17.64 -7.92
CA SER A 366 -4.85 16.31 -7.90
C SER A 366 -5.16 15.53 -6.61
N LEU A 367 -5.16 16.19 -5.45
CA LEU A 367 -5.49 15.59 -4.17
C LEU A 367 -6.98 15.23 -4.08
N LEU A 368 -7.85 16.04 -4.67
CA LEU A 368 -9.31 15.84 -4.68
C LEU A 368 -9.80 14.93 -5.81
N ALA A 369 -8.90 14.49 -6.71
CA ALA A 369 -9.23 13.55 -7.78
C ALA A 369 -9.80 12.23 -7.21
N THR A 370 -9.30 11.84 -6.03
CA THR A 370 -9.83 10.71 -5.24
C THR A 370 -10.70 11.21 -4.09
N ASP A 371 -11.79 10.49 -3.78
CA ASP A 371 -12.68 10.88 -2.67
C ASP A 371 -12.13 10.57 -1.28
N SER A 372 -10.94 9.97 -1.20
CA SER A 372 -10.35 9.41 0.03
C SER A 372 -9.55 10.40 0.88
N LYS A 373 -9.28 11.61 0.37
CA LYS A 373 -8.42 12.59 1.03
C LYS A 373 -9.22 13.75 1.61
N GLU A 374 -8.89 14.14 2.82
CA GLU A 374 -9.35 15.38 3.45
C GLU A 374 -8.31 16.47 3.20
N VAL A 375 -8.74 17.60 2.64
CA VAL A 375 -7.84 18.72 2.32
C VAL A 375 -8.35 19.96 3.05
N VAL A 376 -7.45 20.66 3.73
CA VAL A 376 -7.72 21.92 4.41
C VAL A 376 -6.73 22.96 3.92
N LEU A 377 -7.23 24.11 3.50
CA LEU A 377 -6.46 25.28 3.14
C LEU A 377 -6.45 26.26 4.31
N LEU A 378 -5.28 26.76 4.67
CA LEU A 378 -5.06 27.63 5.81
C LEU A 378 -4.43 28.94 5.33
N VAL A 379 -5.15 30.03 5.61
CA VAL A 379 -4.82 31.36 5.09
C VAL A 379 -4.95 32.44 6.17
N PRO A 380 -4.24 33.56 6.04
CA PRO A 380 -4.44 34.75 6.88
C PRO A 380 -5.92 35.15 6.97
N GLU A 381 -6.33 35.75 8.09
CA GLU A 381 -7.74 36.12 8.34
C GLU A 381 -8.30 37.10 7.30
N ASP A 382 -7.48 38.04 6.84
CA ASP A 382 -7.80 39.00 5.77
C ASP A 382 -8.03 38.34 4.40
N LYS A 383 -7.49 37.14 4.19
CA LYS A 383 -7.61 36.38 2.93
C LYS A 383 -8.69 35.30 2.96
N LEU A 384 -9.33 35.10 4.10
CA LEU A 384 -10.30 34.02 4.31
C LEU A 384 -11.51 34.15 3.35
N ALA A 385 -12.04 35.36 3.18
CA ALA A 385 -13.20 35.61 2.32
C ALA A 385 -12.87 35.37 0.84
N GLU A 386 -11.69 35.82 0.40
CA GLU A 386 -11.21 35.63 -0.96
C GLU A 386 -11.05 34.15 -1.30
N TRP A 387 -10.36 33.39 -0.44
CA TRP A 387 -10.14 31.96 -0.68
C TRP A 387 -11.44 31.15 -0.58
N LYS A 388 -12.36 31.48 0.33
CA LYS A 388 -13.69 30.84 0.35
C LYS A 388 -14.45 31.06 -0.96
N ASN A 389 -14.41 32.28 -1.49
CA ASN A 389 -15.02 32.59 -2.78
C ASN A 389 -14.34 31.81 -3.92
N ALA A 390 -13.01 31.77 -3.93
CA ALA A 390 -12.25 31.02 -4.92
C ALA A 390 -12.56 29.52 -4.95
N ILE A 391 -12.67 28.89 -3.77
CA ILE A 391 -13.05 27.48 -3.68
C ILE A 391 -14.48 27.27 -4.20
N SER A 392 -15.41 28.17 -3.88
CA SER A 392 -16.77 28.12 -4.42
C SER A 392 -16.78 28.19 -5.94
N ILE A 393 -16.09 29.18 -6.52
CA ILE A 393 -15.96 29.34 -7.97
C ILE A 393 -15.30 28.12 -8.61
N GLY A 394 -14.27 27.55 -7.96
CA GLY A 394 -13.59 26.35 -8.44
C GLY A 394 -14.49 25.11 -8.53
N ILE A 395 -15.45 24.97 -7.60
CA ILE A 395 -16.47 23.92 -7.66
C ILE A 395 -17.47 24.20 -8.78
N ASP A 396 -17.97 25.43 -8.88
CA ASP A 396 -18.94 25.84 -9.91
C ASP A 396 -18.38 25.66 -11.33
N CYS A 397 -17.07 25.93 -11.50
CA CYS A 397 -16.35 25.72 -12.76
C CYS A 397 -15.90 24.26 -12.97
N LYS A 398 -16.24 23.34 -12.07
CA LYS A 398 -15.85 21.92 -12.09
C LYS A 398 -14.33 21.66 -12.05
N LEU A 399 -13.53 22.65 -11.66
CA LEU A 399 -12.09 22.49 -11.45
C LEU A 399 -11.83 21.65 -10.19
N LEU A 400 -12.60 21.88 -9.12
CA LEU A 400 -12.54 21.13 -7.87
C LEU A 400 -13.74 20.19 -7.75
N LYS A 401 -13.48 18.91 -7.48
CA LYS A 401 -14.53 17.87 -7.36
C LYS A 401 -15.41 18.02 -6.12
N LYS A 402 -14.82 18.47 -5.01
CA LYS A 402 -15.49 18.71 -3.73
C LYS A 402 -14.91 19.94 -3.04
N THR A 403 -15.64 20.46 -2.05
CA THR A 403 -15.19 21.62 -1.27
C THR A 403 -13.96 21.32 -0.44
N VAL A 404 -13.15 22.35 -0.20
CA VAL A 404 -11.98 22.34 0.65
C VAL A 404 -12.26 23.24 1.85
N GLY A 405 -12.02 22.73 3.06
CA GLY A 405 -12.16 23.54 4.26
C GLY A 405 -11.15 24.68 4.24
N VAL A 406 -11.61 25.93 4.36
CA VAL A 406 -10.72 27.10 4.47
C VAL A 406 -10.71 27.58 5.92
N GLY A 407 -9.59 27.33 6.60
CA GLY A 407 -9.33 27.74 7.98
C GLY A 407 -8.46 28.98 8.07
N LYS A 408 -8.50 29.65 9.21
CA LYS A 408 -7.69 30.84 9.50
C LYS A 408 -6.37 30.47 10.17
N ILE A 409 -5.33 31.26 9.91
CA ILE A 409 -4.03 31.13 10.57
C ILE A 409 -3.47 32.51 10.94
N GLU A 410 -2.82 32.63 12.10
CA GLU A 410 -2.19 33.87 12.57
C GLU A 410 -0.81 34.05 11.92
N THR A 411 -0.77 34.38 10.63
CA THR A 411 0.46 34.68 9.91
C THR A 411 0.68 36.20 9.82
N ARG A 412 1.93 36.65 9.98
CA ARG A 412 2.37 37.98 9.52
C ARG A 412 2.88 37.88 8.08
N ASP A 413 2.67 38.93 7.28
CA ASP A 413 3.19 39.03 5.91
C ASP A 413 4.71 38.81 5.86
N GLY A 414 5.19 38.11 4.83
CA GLY A 414 6.62 37.80 4.66
C GLY A 414 7.15 36.64 5.49
N SER A 415 6.27 35.71 5.90
CA SER A 415 6.57 34.57 6.77
C SER A 415 7.74 33.74 6.21
N SER A 416 8.80 33.59 7.00
CA SER A 416 9.91 32.70 6.67
C SER A 416 9.46 31.23 6.76
N LYS A 417 10.26 30.31 6.19
CA LYS A 417 10.03 28.87 6.35
C LYS A 417 9.88 28.47 7.84
N ASP A 418 10.62 29.11 8.74
CA ASP A 418 10.55 28.88 10.19
C ASP A 418 9.23 29.36 10.82
N ASP A 419 8.63 30.42 10.28
CA ASP A 419 7.32 30.90 10.72
C ASP A 419 6.22 29.91 10.29
N VAL A 420 6.29 29.43 9.05
CA VAL A 420 5.38 28.38 8.55
C VAL A 420 5.52 27.10 9.37
N LEU A 421 6.74 26.73 9.78
CA LEU A 421 6.98 25.57 10.65
C LEU A 421 6.32 25.75 12.03
N LYS A 422 6.49 26.91 12.68
CA LYS A 422 5.84 27.20 13.98
C LYS A 422 4.32 27.17 13.88
N LEU A 423 3.77 27.69 12.79
CA LEU A 423 2.34 27.73 12.52
C LEU A 423 1.76 26.35 12.21
N SER A 424 2.50 25.55 11.44
CA SER A 424 2.13 24.17 11.13
C SER A 424 1.99 23.33 12.40
N ARG A 425 2.79 23.57 13.45
CA ARG A 425 2.64 22.90 14.75
C ARG A 425 1.29 23.18 15.40
N HIS A 426 0.86 24.45 15.41
CA HIS A 426 -0.43 24.83 15.98
C HIS A 426 -1.58 24.15 15.23
N VAL A 427 -1.55 24.19 13.90
CA VAL A 427 -2.52 23.53 13.04
C VAL A 427 -2.59 22.03 13.30
N LEU A 428 -1.44 21.36 13.28
CA LEU A 428 -1.37 19.91 13.48
C LEU A 428 -1.90 19.50 14.86
N SER A 429 -1.69 20.31 15.90
CA SER A 429 -2.25 20.06 17.25
C SER A 429 -3.78 20.17 17.33
N THR A 430 -4.42 20.78 16.33
CA THR A 430 -5.88 20.99 16.27
C THR A 430 -6.60 20.02 15.34
N MET A 431 -5.88 19.26 14.51
CA MET A 431 -6.50 18.28 13.60
C MET A 431 -6.92 17.02 14.37
N GLU A 432 -8.17 16.55 14.17
CA GLU A 432 -8.65 15.31 14.77
C GLU A 432 -7.75 14.11 14.38
N GLY A 433 -7.10 13.50 15.39
CA GLY A 433 -6.15 12.39 15.22
C GLY A 433 -4.72 12.69 15.67
N PHE A 434 -4.42 13.95 15.99
CA PHE A 434 -3.14 14.42 16.55
C PHE A 434 -3.37 15.08 17.91
N LYS A 435 -3.69 14.28 18.94
CA LYS A 435 -3.57 14.78 20.33
C LYS A 435 -2.09 14.68 20.70
N LEU A 436 -1.49 15.78 21.18
CA LEU A 436 -0.07 15.82 21.57
C LEU A 436 0.31 14.73 22.60
N ASP A 437 -0.67 14.26 23.39
CA ASP A 437 -0.50 13.22 24.40
C ASP A 437 -0.44 11.78 23.81
N ASP A 438 -0.86 11.58 22.55
CA ASP A 438 -0.81 10.30 21.84
C ASP A 438 0.39 10.38 20.86
N VAL A 439 1.59 10.01 21.34
CA VAL A 439 2.90 10.19 20.65
C VAL A 439 2.96 9.52 19.26
N ARG A 440 1.95 8.72 18.87
CA ARG A 440 1.88 8.05 17.57
C ARG A 440 0.65 8.49 16.77
N PRO A 441 0.83 9.21 15.65
CA PRO A 441 -0.28 9.67 14.84
C PRO A 441 -0.98 8.49 14.17
N ARG A 442 -2.31 8.42 14.32
CA ARG A 442 -3.15 7.31 13.80
C ARG A 442 -3.41 7.40 12.29
N ARG A 443 -3.01 8.49 11.66
CA ARG A 443 -3.19 8.79 10.23
C ARG A 443 -1.96 9.53 9.72
N PHE A 444 -1.53 9.19 8.50
CA PHE A 444 -0.45 9.91 7.84
C PHE A 444 -0.97 11.25 7.30
N THR A 445 -0.43 12.35 7.82
CA THR A 445 -0.77 13.72 7.42
C THR A 445 0.41 14.37 6.72
N ALA A 446 0.17 14.97 5.57
CA ALA A 446 1.17 15.77 4.85
C ALA A 446 0.84 17.27 4.95
N LEU A 447 1.89 18.08 4.95
CA LEU A 447 1.81 19.53 4.87
C LEU A 447 2.34 19.98 3.51
N VAL A 448 1.63 20.91 2.87
CA VAL A 448 2.10 21.65 1.70
C VAL A 448 2.26 23.12 2.10
N ALA A 449 3.40 23.70 1.80
CA ALA A 449 3.67 25.09 2.08
C ALA A 449 4.40 25.77 0.92
N CYS A 450 4.12 27.07 0.74
CA CYS A 450 4.76 27.91 -0.26
C CYS A 450 6.13 28.41 0.25
N ASP A 451 7.10 28.53 -0.66
CA ASP A 451 8.43 29.07 -0.35
C ASP A 451 8.58 30.59 -0.59
N GLY A 452 7.50 31.26 -0.99
CA GLY A 452 7.46 32.68 -1.32
C GLY A 452 8.13 33.05 -2.65
N LYS A 453 8.55 32.07 -3.46
CA LYS A 453 9.19 32.24 -4.78
C LYS A 453 8.42 31.51 -5.90
N GLY A 454 7.16 31.15 -5.65
CA GLY A 454 6.32 30.40 -6.58
C GLY A 454 6.52 28.88 -6.55
N GLY A 455 7.21 28.34 -5.55
CA GLY A 455 7.40 26.90 -5.35
C GLY A 455 6.73 26.39 -4.08
N PHE A 456 6.45 25.09 -4.06
CA PHE A 456 5.86 24.38 -2.93
C PHE A 456 6.77 23.27 -2.44
N TRP A 457 6.90 23.15 -1.14
CA TRP A 457 7.56 22.02 -0.49
C TRP A 457 6.53 21.18 0.28
N VAL A 458 6.88 19.92 0.52
CA VAL A 458 5.99 18.93 1.16
C VAL A 458 6.74 18.23 2.29
N GLU A 459 6.17 18.27 3.50
CA GLU A 459 6.71 17.57 4.66
C GLU A 459 5.67 16.64 5.30
N SER A 460 6.17 15.69 6.10
CA SER A 460 5.34 14.92 7.01
C SER A 460 5.01 15.72 8.27
N ALA A 461 3.75 15.73 8.66
CA ALA A 461 3.32 16.32 9.93
C ALA A 461 4.09 15.78 11.14
N VAL A 462 4.49 14.51 11.09
CA VAL A 462 5.12 13.82 12.22
C VAL A 462 6.57 14.25 12.39
N GLU A 463 7.31 14.31 11.28
CA GLU A 463 8.71 14.77 11.26
C GLU A 463 8.79 16.22 11.75
N LEU A 464 7.86 17.08 11.29
CA LEU A 464 7.75 18.47 11.73
C LEU A 464 7.55 18.65 13.25
N LEU A 465 6.83 17.72 13.89
CA LEU A 465 6.58 17.75 15.32
C LEU A 465 7.76 17.18 16.13
N MET A 466 8.44 16.15 15.62
CA MET A 466 9.56 15.50 16.31
C MET A 466 10.86 16.30 16.26
N GLU A 467 11.15 16.99 15.15
CA GLU A 467 12.33 17.87 15.02
C GLU A 467 12.33 19.03 16.03
N ALA A 468 11.17 19.37 16.63
CA ALA A 468 11.06 20.44 17.61
C ALA A 468 11.58 20.08 19.02
N ASN A 469 11.76 18.78 19.33
CA ASN A 469 12.17 18.30 20.66
C ASN A 469 13.67 18.04 20.78
N VAL A 470 14.45 18.22 19.71
CA VAL A 470 15.88 17.95 19.69
C VAL A 470 16.62 19.22 19.28
N GLU A 471 17.39 19.85 20.20
CA GLU A 471 18.32 20.95 19.87
C GLU A 471 19.51 20.50 18.99
N ALA A 472 19.44 19.33 18.36
CA ALA A 472 20.53 18.75 17.58
C ALA A 472 20.35 19.05 16.09
N HIS A 473 21.34 19.79 15.57
CA HIS A 473 21.78 19.91 14.19
C HIS A 473 20.71 19.71 13.11
N VAL A 474 20.20 20.85 12.64
CA VAL A 474 19.53 21.02 11.35
C VAL A 474 20.47 20.52 10.24
N ASN A 475 20.42 19.23 9.93
CA ASN A 475 20.95 18.67 8.70
C ASN A 475 19.78 18.38 7.77
N ASN A 476 19.43 19.40 6.99
CA ASN A 476 18.92 19.31 5.61
C ASN A 476 17.81 18.29 5.30
N SER A 477 16.60 18.47 5.85
CA SER A 477 15.41 17.73 5.39
C SER A 477 14.44 18.55 4.52
N SER A 478 14.70 19.82 4.16
CA SER A 478 13.91 20.42 3.07
C SER A 478 14.36 19.96 1.70
N ASP A 479 13.72 18.89 1.28
CA ASP A 479 13.43 18.56 -0.10
C ASP A 479 13.00 19.85 -0.85
N GLY A 480 13.64 20.11 -2.01
CA GLY A 480 13.49 21.37 -2.74
C GLY A 480 12.04 21.74 -3.06
N SER A 481 11.79 23.04 -3.27
CA SER A 481 10.48 23.53 -3.69
C SER A 481 10.22 23.26 -5.18
N TRP A 482 8.98 22.93 -5.52
CA TRP A 482 8.56 22.62 -6.89
C TRP A 482 7.31 23.41 -7.28
N PRO A 483 7.16 23.81 -8.55
CA PRO A 483 5.89 24.35 -9.03
C PRO A 483 4.75 23.34 -8.82
N GLY A 484 3.55 23.83 -8.47
CA GLY A 484 2.46 22.95 -8.08
C GLY A 484 1.94 22.06 -9.22
N GLU A 485 2.04 22.50 -10.46
CA GLU A 485 1.77 21.70 -11.65
C GLU A 485 2.71 20.49 -11.80
N ILE A 486 3.97 20.62 -11.35
CA ILE A 486 4.95 19.54 -11.38
C ILE A 486 4.65 18.52 -10.29
N ILE A 487 4.26 18.98 -9.10
CA ILE A 487 3.81 18.10 -8.01
C ILE A 487 2.55 17.33 -8.45
N ALA A 488 1.57 18.01 -9.06
CA ALA A 488 0.36 17.39 -9.58
C ALA A 488 0.67 16.34 -10.67
N THR A 489 1.62 16.63 -11.56
CA THR A 489 2.07 15.67 -12.59
C THR A 489 2.79 14.46 -11.98
N ALA A 490 3.65 14.67 -10.98
CA ALA A 490 4.29 13.58 -10.25
C ALA A 490 3.27 12.69 -9.54
N LEU A 491 2.24 13.28 -8.92
CA LEU A 491 1.12 12.54 -8.34
C LEU A 491 0.34 11.74 -9.39
N TYR A 492 0.16 12.28 -10.60
CA TYR A 492 -0.49 11.56 -11.70
C TYR A 492 0.33 10.34 -12.16
N ILE A 493 1.66 10.49 -12.29
CA ILE A 493 2.57 9.38 -12.60
C ILE A 493 2.43 8.26 -11.54
N LEU A 494 2.37 8.64 -10.26
CA LEU A 494 2.15 7.68 -9.17
C LEU A 494 0.78 6.99 -9.24
N ASN A 495 -0.27 7.71 -9.60
CA ASN A 495 -1.61 7.15 -9.83
C ASN A 495 -1.62 6.12 -10.99
N CYS A 496 -0.82 6.34 -12.03
CA CYS A 496 -0.64 5.41 -13.16
C CYS A 496 0.32 4.25 -12.86
N CYS A 497 1.12 4.31 -11.80
CA CYS A 497 2.11 3.29 -11.47
C CYS A 497 1.45 2.08 -10.79
N PRO A 498 1.38 0.87 -11.42
CA PRO A 498 0.69 -0.28 -10.85
C PRO A 498 1.32 -0.76 -9.53
N ILE A 499 2.65 -0.64 -9.38
CA ILE A 499 3.39 -1.01 -8.15
C ILE A 499 2.97 -0.10 -6.99
N HIS A 500 3.06 1.22 -7.19
CA HIS A 500 2.67 2.19 -6.16
C HIS A 500 1.19 2.07 -5.82
N SER A 501 0.35 1.94 -6.85
CA SER A 501 -1.09 1.78 -6.71
C SER A 501 -1.44 0.52 -5.90
N ARG A 502 -0.80 -0.62 -6.18
CA ARG A 502 -0.95 -1.86 -5.37
C ARG A 502 -0.55 -1.61 -3.92
N TYR A 503 0.57 -0.94 -3.68
CA TYR A 503 1.04 -0.63 -2.33
C TYR A 503 0.07 0.28 -1.56
N GLN A 504 -0.42 1.35 -2.19
CA GLN A 504 -1.38 2.29 -1.60
C GLN A 504 -2.70 1.59 -1.22
N ARG A 505 -3.18 0.67 -2.06
CA ARG A 505 -4.36 -0.15 -1.76
C ARG A 505 -4.09 -1.32 -0.81
N ARG A 506 -2.88 -1.46 -0.26
CA ARG A 506 -2.47 -2.60 0.59
C ARG A 506 -2.65 -3.96 -0.10
N GLY A 507 -2.48 -4.00 -1.43
CA GLY A 507 -2.65 -5.21 -2.23
C GLY A 507 -4.12 -5.63 -2.44
N LEU A 508 -5.07 -4.74 -2.14
CA LEU A 508 -6.51 -4.97 -2.32
C LEU A 508 -7.01 -4.33 -3.62
N GLY A 509 -8.14 -4.83 -4.12
CA GLY A 509 -8.82 -4.35 -5.32
C GLY A 509 -7.98 -4.37 -6.59
N LEU A 510 -8.53 -3.78 -7.64
CA LEU A 510 -7.87 -3.69 -8.95
C LEU A 510 -7.22 -2.33 -9.15
N HIS A 511 -6.11 -2.31 -9.90
CA HIS A 511 -5.54 -1.06 -10.40
C HIS A 511 -6.47 -0.45 -11.45
N LYS A 512 -6.89 0.79 -11.21
CA LYS A 512 -7.76 1.57 -12.10
C LYS A 512 -7.27 3.02 -12.10
N PRO A 513 -6.31 3.37 -12.96
CA PRO A 513 -5.76 4.72 -12.99
C PRO A 513 -6.85 5.71 -13.42
N LEU A 514 -6.91 6.86 -12.75
CA LEU A 514 -7.80 7.95 -13.14
C LEU A 514 -7.40 8.57 -14.48
N GLN A 515 -8.38 9.08 -15.22
CA GLN A 515 -8.16 9.85 -16.44
C GLN A 515 -7.39 11.14 -16.13
N GLN A 516 -6.52 11.56 -17.05
CA GLN A 516 -5.68 12.76 -16.87
C GLN A 516 -6.51 14.02 -16.59
N SER A 517 -7.62 14.21 -17.30
CA SER A 517 -8.52 15.37 -17.14
C SER A 517 -9.16 15.48 -15.75
N VAL A 518 -9.28 14.37 -15.04
CA VAL A 518 -9.78 14.34 -13.65
C VAL A 518 -8.69 14.79 -12.68
N PHE A 519 -7.42 14.53 -13.01
CA PHE A 519 -6.30 14.66 -12.09
C PHE A 519 -5.50 15.96 -12.28
N LEU A 520 -5.35 16.42 -13.52
CA LEU A 520 -4.58 17.60 -13.89
C LEU A 520 -5.49 18.74 -14.34
N VAL A 521 -5.07 19.98 -14.07
CA VAL A 521 -5.81 21.19 -14.44
C VAL A 521 -5.67 21.45 -15.94
N THR A 522 -6.76 21.86 -16.59
CA THR A 522 -6.80 22.21 -18.01
C THR A 522 -6.83 23.73 -18.23
N TYR A 523 -6.51 24.16 -19.45
CA TYR A 523 -6.62 25.57 -19.84
C TYR A 523 -8.04 26.11 -19.65
N GLU A 524 -9.03 25.35 -20.11
CA GLU A 524 -10.44 25.76 -20.08
C GLU A 524 -10.93 25.96 -18.64
N GLU A 525 -10.54 25.07 -17.73
CA GLU A 525 -10.89 25.20 -16.30
C GLU A 525 -10.26 26.44 -15.66
N LEU A 526 -8.98 26.72 -15.94
CA LEU A 526 -8.32 27.92 -15.41
C LEU A 526 -8.85 29.21 -16.04
N ALA A 527 -9.11 29.21 -17.35
CA ALA A 527 -9.70 30.35 -18.04
C ALA A 527 -11.11 30.64 -17.51
N ASN A 528 -11.91 29.60 -17.28
CA ASN A 528 -13.25 29.74 -16.70
C ASN A 528 -13.17 30.28 -15.26
N LEU A 529 -12.28 29.74 -14.41
CA LEU A 529 -12.12 30.22 -13.05
C LEU A 529 -11.69 31.70 -13.02
N THR A 530 -10.66 32.05 -13.77
CA THR A 530 -10.11 33.41 -13.77
C THR A 530 -11.08 34.44 -14.32
N SER A 531 -11.94 34.07 -15.28
CA SER A 531 -12.99 34.95 -15.82
C SER A 531 -14.09 35.35 -14.83
N LYS A 532 -14.18 34.67 -13.67
CA LYS A 532 -15.21 34.89 -12.65
C LYS A 532 -14.80 35.88 -11.56
N PHE A 533 -13.57 36.37 -11.57
CA PHE A 533 -13.14 37.41 -10.64
C PHE A 533 -13.18 38.79 -11.30
N GLU A 534 -13.47 39.81 -10.49
CA GLU A 534 -13.54 41.21 -10.94
C GLU A 534 -12.14 41.83 -11.15
N PHE A 535 -11.10 41.25 -10.54
CA PHE A 535 -9.72 41.69 -10.70
C PHE A 535 -9.02 40.91 -11.83
N PRO A 536 -8.06 41.54 -12.53
CA PRO A 536 -7.33 40.88 -13.60
C PRO A 536 -6.29 39.89 -13.05
N PHE A 537 -6.16 38.74 -13.70
CA PHE A 537 -5.03 37.83 -13.52
C PHE A 537 -3.95 38.11 -14.56
N ASP A 538 -2.68 37.87 -14.21
CA ASP A 538 -1.59 37.93 -15.17
C ASP A 538 -1.76 36.83 -16.23
N THR A 539 -2.06 37.25 -17.46
CA THR A 539 -2.33 36.35 -18.58
C THR A 539 -1.12 35.50 -18.95
N GLN A 540 0.11 35.97 -18.70
CA GLN A 540 1.33 35.20 -18.91
C GLN A 540 1.46 34.11 -17.86
N VAL A 541 1.13 34.39 -16.59
CA VAL A 541 1.14 33.37 -15.52
C VAL A 541 0.11 32.27 -15.79
N VAL A 542 -1.09 32.63 -16.24
CA VAL A 542 -2.15 31.67 -16.60
C VAL A 542 -1.72 30.79 -17.78
N LYS A 543 -1.13 31.38 -18.82
CA LYS A 543 -0.61 30.62 -19.98
C LYS A 543 0.55 29.73 -19.59
N ASP A 544 1.52 30.24 -18.83
CA ASP A 544 2.68 29.49 -18.35
C ASP A 544 2.28 28.26 -17.54
N LEU A 545 1.30 28.40 -16.62
CA LEU A 545 0.82 27.30 -15.78
C LEU A 545 0.21 26.18 -16.64
N VAL A 546 -0.57 26.56 -17.65
CA VAL A 546 -1.22 25.63 -18.57
C VAL A 546 -0.24 24.97 -19.51
N GLU A 547 0.65 25.73 -20.14
CA GLU A 547 1.65 25.20 -21.08
C GLU A 547 2.60 24.24 -20.35
N LYS A 548 3.00 24.56 -19.11
CA LYS A 548 3.84 23.67 -18.29
C LYS A 548 3.08 22.41 -17.86
N THR A 549 1.80 22.52 -17.50
CA THR A 549 0.96 21.36 -17.15
C THR A 549 0.75 20.44 -18.36
N ASN A 550 0.43 21.00 -19.53
CA ASN A 550 0.19 20.25 -20.76
C ASN A 550 1.49 19.66 -21.34
N ALA A 551 2.59 20.41 -21.38
CA ALA A 551 3.88 19.90 -21.85
C ALA A 551 4.43 18.79 -20.94
N SER A 552 4.24 18.92 -19.61
CA SER A 552 4.62 17.89 -18.65
C SER A 552 3.78 16.64 -18.80
N ALA A 553 2.47 16.77 -19.06
CA ALA A 553 1.58 15.62 -19.19
C ALA A 553 1.67 14.91 -20.55
N SER A 554 1.78 15.65 -21.66
CA SER A 554 1.98 15.06 -23.00
C SER A 554 3.32 14.34 -23.12
N SER A 555 4.40 14.91 -22.57
CA SER A 555 5.71 14.24 -22.52
C SER A 555 5.69 12.98 -21.63
N VAL A 556 4.91 13.00 -20.54
CA VAL A 556 4.73 11.85 -19.65
C VAL A 556 3.90 10.75 -20.31
N LEU A 557 2.84 11.10 -21.07
CA LEU A 557 2.00 10.15 -21.79
C LEU A 557 2.69 9.52 -22.99
N GLU A 558 3.53 10.26 -23.72
CA GLU A 558 4.39 9.70 -24.77
C GLU A 558 5.40 8.71 -24.19
N CYS A 559 5.99 9.00 -23.03
CA CYS A 559 6.92 8.09 -22.35
C CYS A 559 6.23 6.92 -21.60
N LEU A 560 4.97 7.08 -21.19
CA LEU A 560 4.12 6.05 -20.58
C LEU A 560 3.33 5.23 -21.61
N SER A 561 3.49 5.50 -22.92
CA SER A 561 2.98 4.66 -24.00
C SER A 561 3.73 3.32 -24.10
N VAL A 562 3.85 2.63 -22.97
CA VAL A 562 3.78 1.18 -22.94
C VAL A 562 2.41 0.86 -23.52
N LYS A 563 2.41 0.42 -24.78
CA LYS A 563 1.24 -0.12 -25.45
C LYS A 563 0.82 -1.37 -24.68
N ASP A 564 -0.01 -1.21 -23.65
CA ASP A 564 -1.03 -2.14 -23.14
C ASP A 564 -1.53 -1.74 -21.75
#